data_AF-A0A7D5PEN3-F1
#
_entry.id   AF-A0A7D5PEN3-F1
#
_cell.length_a   1.000
_cell.length_b   1.000
_cell.length_c   1.000
_cell.angle_alpha   90.00
_cell.angle_beta   90.00
_cell.angle_gamma   90.00
#
_symmetry.space_group_name_H-M   'P 1'
#
loop_
_entity.id
_entity.type
_entity.pdbx_description
1 polymer ?
#
loop_
_entity_poly.entity_id
_entity_poly.type
_entity_poly.pdbx_seq_one_letter_code
_entity_poly.pdbx_strand_id
1 'polypeptide(L)'
;MPKRVEPGHYKVGRIEQKRNGPRPRKCGDFGVIKGENIEENGHLEWSHICEGIIKTSRWCAYRIGPGDNGTGTRTDLLKAFDSKSDAVDWLQSRYGNKFDTEY
;
A
#
# COMPACT_ATOMS: atom_id res chain seq x y z
N MET A 1 4.53 -4.76 13.38
CA MET A 1 5.55 -5.16 12.37
C MET A 1 4.83 -5.53 11.07
N PRO A 2 5.44 -5.39 9.87
CA PRO A 2 4.76 -5.74 8.62
C PRO A 2 4.33 -7.20 8.59
N LYS A 3 3.04 -7.43 8.32
CA LYS A 3 2.45 -8.77 8.19
C LYS A 3 2.59 -9.25 6.76
N ARG A 4 3.20 -10.41 6.54
CA ARG A 4 3.27 -11.02 5.20
C ARG A 4 1.86 -11.42 4.75
N VAL A 5 1.46 -10.97 3.56
CA VAL A 5 0.23 -11.40 2.89
C VAL A 5 0.56 -12.63 2.05
N GLU A 6 1.52 -12.48 1.14
CA GLU A 6 2.08 -13.52 0.28
C GLU A 6 3.58 -13.24 0.03
N PRO A 7 4.35 -14.16 -0.57
CA PRO A 7 5.73 -13.86 -0.99
C PRO A 7 5.76 -12.58 -1.84
N GLY A 8 6.67 -11.66 -1.52
CA GLY A 8 6.75 -10.37 -2.21
C GLY A 8 5.70 -9.32 -1.81
N HIS A 9 4.77 -9.62 -0.90
CA HIS A 9 3.68 -8.71 -0.51
C HIS A 9 3.46 -8.65 1.00
N TYR A 10 3.49 -7.44 1.55
CA TYR A 10 3.41 -7.21 2.99
C TYR A 10 2.47 -6.06 3.31
N LYS A 11 1.60 -6.26 4.29
CA LYS A 11 0.77 -5.22 4.88
C LYS A 11 1.51 -4.58 6.05
N VAL A 12 1.57 -3.26 6.07
CA VAL A 12 2.34 -2.48 7.06
C VAL A 12 1.43 -1.91 8.14
N GLY A 13 0.23 -1.46 7.79
CA GLY A 13 -0.72 -0.91 8.75
C GLY A 13 -2.06 -0.56 8.11
N ARG A 14 -2.99 -0.07 8.93
CA ARG A 14 -4.31 0.40 8.50
C ARG A 14 -4.62 1.73 9.17
N ILE A 15 -5.30 2.62 8.44
CA ILE A 15 -5.89 3.84 8.98
C ILE A 15 -7.41 3.76 8.80
N GLU A 16 -8.15 3.65 9.89
CA GLU A 16 -9.60 3.59 9.85
C GLU A 16 -10.26 4.92 9.46
N GLN A 17 -11.31 4.81 8.66
CA GLN A 17 -12.18 5.95 8.36
C GLN A 17 -13.17 6.15 9.52
N LYS A 18 -12.90 7.17 10.35
CA LYS A 18 -13.78 7.58 11.45
C LYS A 18 -14.76 8.67 10.98
N ARG A 19 -15.91 8.81 11.64
CA ARG A 19 -16.94 9.83 11.31
C ARG A 19 -16.38 11.27 11.27
N ASN A 20 -15.44 11.58 12.17
CA ASN A 20 -14.68 12.84 12.19
C ASN A 20 -13.18 12.59 11.87
N GLY A 21 -12.90 11.55 11.08
CA GLY A 21 -11.57 11.03 10.83
C GLY A 21 -10.83 11.70 9.68
N PRO A 22 -9.70 11.10 9.27
CA PRO A 22 -8.94 11.57 8.11
C PRO A 22 -9.82 11.58 6.85
N ARG A 23 -9.49 12.46 5.90
CA ARG A 23 -10.15 12.47 4.58
C ARG A 23 -10.11 11.05 3.98
N PRO A 24 -11.14 10.63 3.22
CA PRO A 24 -11.22 9.27 2.67
C PRO A 24 -9.94 8.80 1.97
N ARG A 25 -9.28 9.69 1.21
CA ARG A 25 -7.99 9.45 0.53
C ARG A 25 -6.79 9.16 1.45
N LYS A 26 -6.94 9.31 2.76
CA LYS A 26 -5.89 9.07 3.77
C LYS A 26 -6.17 7.83 4.62
N CYS A 27 -7.32 7.18 4.42
CA CYS A 27 -7.73 5.99 5.14
C CYS A 27 -7.51 4.73 4.29
N GLY A 28 -7.52 3.56 4.91
CA GLY A 28 -7.38 2.28 4.23
C GLY A 28 -6.15 1.49 4.70
N ASP A 29 -5.87 0.43 3.96
CA ASP A 29 -4.78 -0.48 4.20
C ASP A 29 -3.52 -0.02 3.47
N PHE A 30 -2.40 0.01 4.17
CA PHE A 30 -1.10 0.39 3.64
C PHE A 30 -0.19 -0.82 3.61
N GLY A 31 0.57 -0.95 2.52
CA GLY A 31 1.48 -2.07 2.36
C GLY A 31 2.54 -1.83 1.32
N VAL A 32 3.36 -2.86 1.10
CA VAL A 32 4.42 -2.89 0.10
C VAL A 32 4.32 -4.16 -0.71
N ILE A 33 4.52 -4.06 -2.02
CA ILE A 33 4.53 -5.21 -2.94
C ILE A 33 5.74 -5.10 -3.89
N LYS A 34 6.38 -6.22 -4.20
CA LYS A 34 7.48 -6.28 -5.17
C LYS A 34 6.90 -6.25 -6.58
N GLY A 35 7.48 -5.43 -7.46
CA GLY A 35 6.99 -5.21 -8.83
C GLY A 35 6.80 -6.51 -9.62
N GLU A 36 7.77 -7.41 -9.58
CA GLU A 36 7.72 -8.70 -10.29
C GLU A 36 6.53 -9.59 -9.86
N ASN A 37 6.13 -9.55 -8.59
CA ASN A 37 5.02 -10.34 -8.06
C ASN A 37 3.65 -9.84 -8.51
N ILE A 38 3.55 -8.61 -9.01
CA ILE A 38 2.30 -8.02 -9.49
C ILE A 38 1.83 -8.71 -10.77
N GLU A 39 2.76 -9.01 -11.68
CA GLU A 39 2.46 -9.70 -12.94
C GLU A 39 2.17 -11.19 -12.72
N GLU A 40 2.96 -11.87 -11.86
CA GLU A 40 2.84 -13.31 -11.61
C GLU A 40 1.49 -13.71 -11.00
N ASN A 41 0.92 -12.88 -10.13
CA ASN A 41 -0.32 -13.21 -9.41
C ASN A 41 -1.60 -12.73 -10.12
N GLY A 42 -1.49 -12.21 -11.36
CA GLY A 42 -2.67 -11.87 -12.18
C GLY A 42 -3.52 -10.73 -11.59
N HIS A 43 -2.94 -9.91 -10.71
CA HIS A 43 -3.66 -8.85 -10.05
C HIS A 43 -3.78 -7.62 -10.96
N LEU A 44 -4.79 -7.63 -11.82
CA LEU A 44 -5.09 -6.55 -12.77
C LEU A 44 -5.17 -5.16 -12.10
N GLU A 45 -5.59 -5.09 -10.84
CA GLU A 45 -5.63 -3.85 -10.09
C GLU A 45 -4.25 -3.22 -9.89
N TRP A 46 -3.19 -4.02 -9.67
CA TRP A 46 -1.84 -3.54 -9.42
C TRP A 46 -1.11 -3.18 -10.72
N SER A 47 -1.47 -3.83 -11.83
CA SER A 47 -0.88 -3.62 -13.16
C SER A 47 -1.08 -2.19 -13.67
N HIS A 48 -2.22 -1.56 -13.39
CA HIS A 48 -2.49 -0.17 -13.78
C HIS A 48 -1.72 0.86 -12.94
N ILE A 49 -1.25 0.47 -11.77
CA ILE A 49 -0.77 1.42 -10.75
C ILE A 49 0.75 1.40 -10.66
N CYS A 50 1.36 0.27 -11.00
CA CYS A 50 2.81 0.11 -11.08
C CYS A 50 3.33 0.19 -12.52
N GLU A 51 2.57 0.79 -13.44
CA GLU A 51 2.86 0.86 -14.87
C GLU A 51 4.29 1.41 -15.11
N GLY A 52 5.16 0.60 -15.71
CA GLY A 52 6.60 0.90 -15.90
C GLY A 52 7.56 0.41 -14.81
N ILE A 53 7.05 -0.01 -13.64
CA ILE A 53 7.83 -0.54 -12.50
C ILE A 53 7.62 -2.06 -12.32
N ILE A 54 6.52 -2.60 -12.86
CA ILE A 54 6.14 -4.03 -12.78
C ILE A 54 7.26 -4.98 -13.23
N LYS A 55 8.09 -4.56 -14.19
CA LYS A 55 9.22 -5.37 -14.69
C LYS A 55 10.55 -5.13 -13.97
N THR A 56 10.52 -4.41 -12.85
CA THR A 56 11.72 -4.07 -12.08
C THR A 56 11.69 -4.76 -10.72
N SER A 57 12.86 -5.09 -10.17
CA SER A 57 12.98 -5.67 -8.82
C SER A 57 12.68 -4.67 -7.68
N ARG A 58 11.96 -3.59 -7.99
CA ARG A 58 11.59 -2.52 -7.06
C ARG A 58 10.41 -2.91 -6.19
N TRP A 59 10.32 -2.24 -5.05
CA TRP A 59 9.25 -2.38 -4.06
C TRP A 59 8.34 -1.16 -4.11
N CYS A 60 7.06 -1.41 -4.32
CA CYS A 60 6.02 -0.40 -4.42
C CYS A 60 5.28 -0.26 -3.09
N ALA A 61 5.32 0.92 -2.49
CA ALA A 61 4.47 1.27 -1.35
C ALA A 61 3.11 1.76 -1.85
N TYR A 62 2.05 1.26 -1.24
CA TYR A 62 0.68 1.47 -1.71
C TYR A 62 -0.31 1.80 -0.59
N ARG A 63 -1.49 2.24 -1.01
CA ARG A 63 -2.71 2.30 -0.19
C ARG A 63 -3.86 1.59 -0.91
N ILE A 64 -4.66 0.80 -0.19
CA ILE A 64 -5.95 0.29 -0.64
C ILE A 64 -7.01 0.92 0.27
N GLY A 65 -7.88 1.75 -0.28
CA GLY A 65 -8.86 2.44 0.55
C GLY A 65 -9.95 3.12 -0.26
N PRO A 66 -10.79 3.94 0.38
CA PRO A 66 -11.88 4.61 -0.30
C PRO A 66 -11.36 5.51 -1.44
N GLY A 67 -12.13 5.58 -2.54
CA GLY A 67 -11.94 6.54 -3.61
C GLY A 67 -12.16 7.99 -3.17
N ASP A 68 -12.02 8.95 -4.10
CA ASP A 68 -12.01 10.39 -3.78
C ASP A 68 -13.27 10.89 -3.07
N ASN A 69 -14.43 10.29 -3.38
CA ASN A 69 -15.72 10.63 -2.77
C ASN A 69 -16.09 9.71 -1.59
N GLY A 70 -15.18 8.85 -1.14
CA GLY A 70 -15.44 7.86 -0.10
C GLY A 70 -16.25 6.64 -0.56
N THR A 71 -16.59 6.58 -1.84
CA THR A 71 -17.32 5.48 -2.48
C THR A 71 -16.37 4.56 -3.26
N GLY A 72 -16.54 3.26 -3.11
CA GLY A 72 -15.72 2.25 -3.79
C GLY A 72 -14.32 2.12 -3.18
N THR A 73 -13.67 0.99 -3.47
CA THR A 73 -12.29 0.73 -3.08
C THR A 73 -11.38 1.02 -4.26
N ARG A 74 -10.27 1.71 -3.99
CA ARG A 74 -9.23 2.03 -4.95
C ARG A 74 -7.88 1.66 -4.37
N THR A 75 -7.01 1.18 -5.24
CA THR A 75 -5.60 0.96 -4.96
C THR A 75 -4.80 2.14 -5.52
N ASP A 76 -3.85 2.65 -4.74
CA ASP A 76 -3.02 3.80 -5.07
C ASP A 76 -1.53 3.47 -4.86
N LEU A 77 -0.71 3.74 -5.88
CA LEU A 77 0.74 3.72 -5.74
C LEU A 77 1.15 5.02 -5.09
N LEU A 78 1.86 4.90 -3.97
CA LEU A 78 2.36 6.07 -3.24
C LEU A 78 3.79 6.40 -3.69
N LYS A 79 4.66 5.39 -3.78
CA LYS A 79 6.07 5.53 -4.17
C LYS A 79 6.71 4.16 -4.44
N ALA A 80 7.78 4.13 -5.24
CA ALA A 80 8.62 2.96 -5.44
C ALA A 80 10.02 3.13 -4.83
N PHE A 81 10.63 2.01 -4.44
CA PHE A 81 11.90 1.92 -3.72
C PHE A 81 12.72 0.75 -4.26
N ASP A 82 14.04 0.77 -4.02
CA ASP A 82 14.91 -0.32 -4.45
C ASP A 82 14.91 -1.49 -3.45
N SER A 83 14.52 -1.26 -2.18
CA SER A 83 14.44 -2.30 -1.15
C SER A 83 13.10 -2.32 -0.40
N LYS A 84 12.78 -3.50 0.16
CA LYS A 84 11.60 -3.68 1.03
C LYS A 84 11.69 -2.83 2.29
N SER A 85 12.86 -2.79 2.92
CA SER A 85 13.07 -2.04 4.17
C SER A 85 12.79 -0.56 3.95
N ASP A 86 13.32 0.05 2.89
CA ASP A 86 13.10 1.47 2.62
C ASP A 86 11.62 1.80 2.39
N ALA A 87 10.90 0.93 1.69
CA ALA A 87 9.48 1.08 1.46
C ALA A 87 8.66 1.00 2.76
N VAL A 88 9.00 0.06 3.64
CA VAL A 88 8.37 -0.10 4.96
C VAL A 88 8.70 1.09 5.86
N ASP A 89 9.97 1.47 5.96
CA ASP A 89 10.45 2.56 6.81
C ASP A 89 9.83 3.89 6.39
N TRP A 90 9.69 4.11 5.07
CA TRP A 90 8.99 5.29 4.55
C TRP A 90 7.52 5.33 4.97
N LEU A 91 6.80 4.20 4.89
CA LEU A 91 5.41 4.11 5.35
C LEU A 91 5.30 4.36 6.86
N GLN A 92 6.19 3.76 7.66
CA GLN A 92 6.20 3.93 9.11
C GLN A 92 6.53 5.37 9.51
N SER A 93 7.54 6.00 8.90
CA SER A 93 7.90 7.39 9.18
C SER A 93 6.76 8.36 8.82
N ARG A 94 6.05 8.11 7.71
CA ARG A 94 5.04 9.05 7.18
C ARG A 94 3.64 8.85 7.76
N TYR A 95 3.28 7.61 8.10
CA TYR A 95 1.93 7.23 8.51
C TYR A 95 1.89 6.42 9.82
N GLY A 96 3.02 5.97 10.35
CA GLY A 96 3.08 5.03 11.48
C GLY A 96 2.33 5.51 12.72
N ASN A 97 2.39 6.81 13.03
CA ASN A 97 1.64 7.40 14.15
C ASN A 97 0.12 7.50 13.94
N LYS A 98 -0.37 7.17 12.74
CA LYS A 98 -1.79 7.14 12.38
C LYS A 98 -2.31 5.73 12.16
N PHE A 99 -1.42 4.75 12.10
CA PHE A 99 -1.84 3.36 12.01
C PHE A 99 -2.57 2.99 13.29
N ASP A 100 -3.68 2.28 13.13
CA ASP A 100 -4.45 1.79 14.26
C ASP A 100 -3.59 0.78 15.03
N THR A 101 -3.59 0.89 16.36
CA THR A 101 -2.72 0.13 17.27
C THR A 101 -3.05 -1.36 17.36
N GLU A 102 -4.18 -1.80 16.78
CA GLU A 102 -4.63 -3.19 16.78
C GLU A 102 -4.11 -4.02 15.59
N TYR A 103 -3.00 -3.58 14.96
CA TYR A 103 -2.41 -4.23 13.77
C TYR A 103 -1.11 -4.98 14.02
#